data_AF-A0AAD6IIS1-F1
#
_entry.id   AF-A0AAD6IIS1-F1
#
_cell.length_a   1.000
_cell.length_b   1.000
_cell.length_c   1.000
_cell.angle_alpha   90.00
_cell.angle_beta   90.00
_cell.angle_gamma   90.00
#
_symmetry.space_group_name_H-M   'P 1'
#
loop_
_entity.id
_entity.type
_entity.pdbx_description
1 polymer ?
#
loop_
_entity_poly.entity_id
_entity_poly.type
_entity_poly.pdbx_seq_one_letter_code
_entity_poly.pdbx_strand_id
1 'polypeptide(L)'
;ARLFSLCALQLLIPTLLLATTPKRSILRYLSVPCMLWVLKQGINPIPNPTILHSNSIGFLFISILSATYFLLANPKDSRDFVNANGTTKSFFSRLYEALRIMMLTRAINTPRQVKNVPGPPAYYAKRDPKVIPRGRFLVRETSIAVWQFLALSMFETLSAQEASKKPAPVSFEVQWFVPVDQWVERIISNVITWFVVARILIDLNARICAILCVGLGLDTPADSPPTFRTMADAYSLRNFWGKFWHQLLRQPFTSLSNFIARDVLCLPRSSLVERYTNVFIVCFFSGLLHLLVDILGCVPAQGSGSMFFFLSFVLGFMIEDGVKAMWKSMYPQAKESAARLRFGKEPLDLSG
;
A
#
# COMPACT_ATOMS: atom_id res chain seq x y z
N ALA A 1 -19.93 12.89 -9.39
CA ALA A 1 -20.88 11.79 -9.64
C ALA A 1 -20.23 10.61 -10.38
N ARG A 2 -19.78 10.78 -11.64
CA ARG A 2 -19.23 9.69 -12.48
C ARG A 2 -18.13 8.85 -11.80
N LEU A 3 -17.08 9.49 -11.28
CA LEU A 3 -15.95 8.77 -10.66
C LEU A 3 -16.35 7.95 -9.43
N PHE A 4 -17.26 8.48 -8.62
CA PHE A 4 -17.82 7.76 -7.48
C PHE A 4 -18.60 6.52 -7.93
N SER A 5 -19.40 6.64 -9.01
CA SER A 5 -20.10 5.50 -9.61
C SER A 5 -19.12 4.43 -10.12
N LEU A 6 -18.00 4.83 -10.73
CA LEU A 6 -16.96 3.89 -11.17
C LEU A 6 -16.34 3.16 -9.97
N CYS A 7 -16.01 3.87 -8.89
CA CYS A 7 -15.47 3.24 -7.67
C CYS A 7 -16.48 2.29 -7.04
N ALA A 8 -17.76 2.69 -6.96
CA ALA A 8 -18.82 1.83 -6.45
C ALA A 8 -18.98 0.56 -7.29
N LEU A 9 -18.99 0.67 -8.63
CA LEU A 9 -19.03 -0.50 -9.52
C LEU A 9 -17.83 -1.42 -9.30
N GLN A 10 -16.62 -0.84 -9.21
CA GLN A 10 -15.39 -1.60 -9.02
C GLN A 10 -15.35 -2.36 -7.69
N LEU A 11 -16.07 -1.88 -6.68
CA LEU A 11 -16.19 -2.54 -5.39
C LEU A 11 -17.32 -3.57 -5.38
N LEU A 12 -18.49 -3.20 -5.92
CA LEU A 12 -19.70 -4.02 -5.87
C LEU A 12 -19.61 -5.26 -6.75
N ILE A 13 -19.06 -5.15 -7.97
CA ILE A 13 -18.93 -6.29 -8.91
C ILE A 13 -18.21 -7.48 -8.24
N PRO A 14 -16.95 -7.34 -7.77
CA PRO A 14 -16.24 -8.47 -7.17
C PRO A 14 -16.84 -8.90 -5.84
N THR A 15 -17.40 -7.98 -5.06
CA THR A 15 -18.04 -8.29 -3.76
C THR A 15 -19.27 -9.17 -3.95
N LEU A 16 -20.13 -8.84 -4.92
CA LEU A 16 -21.32 -9.63 -5.25
C LEU A 16 -20.92 -11.01 -5.79
N LEU A 17 -19.93 -11.07 -6.67
CA LEU A 17 -19.45 -12.34 -7.22
C LEU A 17 -18.86 -13.25 -6.13
N LEU A 18 -18.10 -12.70 -5.18
CA LEU A 18 -17.59 -13.44 -4.02
C LEU A 18 -18.72 -14.02 -3.17
N ALA A 19 -19.78 -13.24 -2.94
CA ALA A 19 -20.88 -13.63 -2.07
C ALA A 19 -21.88 -14.62 -2.73
N THR A 20 -22.00 -14.63 -4.06
CA THR A 20 -23.09 -15.34 -4.76
C THR A 20 -22.65 -16.48 -5.67
N THR A 21 -21.43 -16.48 -6.20
CA THR A 21 -21.00 -17.45 -7.21
C THR A 21 -20.10 -18.55 -6.63
N PRO A 22 -20.11 -19.77 -7.19
CA PRO A 22 -19.14 -20.81 -6.84
C PRO A 22 -17.75 -20.51 -7.43
N LYS A 23 -16.69 -21.12 -6.87
CA LYS A 23 -15.28 -20.87 -7.22
C LYS A 23 -14.94 -20.95 -8.71
N ARG A 24 -15.62 -21.80 -9.48
CA ARG A 24 -15.37 -22.06 -10.92
C ARG A 24 -16.34 -21.34 -11.87
N SER A 25 -17.14 -20.38 -11.37
CA SER A 25 -18.10 -19.67 -12.22
C SER A 25 -17.41 -18.85 -13.30
N ILE A 26 -17.87 -18.96 -14.55
CA ILE A 26 -17.40 -18.18 -15.70
C ILE A 26 -17.54 -16.66 -15.46
N LEU A 27 -18.57 -16.24 -14.71
CA LEU A 27 -18.79 -14.84 -14.35
C LEU A 27 -17.60 -14.22 -13.59
N ARG A 28 -16.86 -15.04 -12.82
CA ARG A 28 -15.65 -14.58 -12.13
C ARG A 28 -14.55 -14.20 -13.12
N TYR A 29 -14.39 -14.96 -14.19
CA TYR A 29 -13.39 -14.67 -15.23
C TYR A 29 -13.78 -13.43 -16.05
N LEU A 30 -15.07 -13.27 -16.37
CA LEU A 30 -15.59 -12.09 -17.08
C LEU A 30 -15.49 -10.79 -16.25
N SER A 31 -15.40 -10.90 -14.93
CA SER A 31 -15.28 -9.74 -14.05
C SER A 31 -14.00 -8.94 -14.29
N VAL A 32 -12.87 -9.59 -14.59
CA VAL A 32 -11.58 -8.90 -14.75
C VAL A 32 -11.58 -7.99 -16.00
N PRO A 33 -11.96 -8.47 -17.21
CA PRO A 33 -12.14 -7.59 -18.36
C PRO A 33 -13.14 -6.45 -18.12
N CYS A 34 -14.25 -6.72 -17.42
CA CYS A 34 -15.24 -5.69 -17.08
C CYS A 34 -14.64 -4.60 -16.17
N MET A 35 -13.92 -5.01 -15.13
CA MET A 35 -13.25 -4.09 -14.20
C MET A 35 -12.10 -3.30 -14.85
N LEU A 36 -11.40 -3.89 -15.82
CA LEU A 36 -10.41 -3.19 -16.64
C LEU A 36 -11.08 -2.13 -17.54
N TRP A 37 -12.24 -2.44 -18.10
CA TRP A 37 -13.03 -1.47 -18.85
C TRP A 37 -13.50 -0.32 -17.96
N VAL A 38 -13.97 -0.59 -16.74
CA VAL A 38 -14.34 0.45 -15.75
C VAL A 38 -13.14 1.34 -15.43
N LEU A 39 -11.95 0.76 -15.20
CA LEU A 39 -10.72 1.51 -14.98
C LEU A 39 -10.36 2.40 -16.18
N LYS A 40 -10.47 1.88 -17.41
CA LYS A 40 -10.26 2.68 -18.64
C LYS A 40 -11.18 3.89 -18.71
N GLN A 41 -12.43 3.77 -18.25
CA GLN A 41 -13.35 4.91 -18.16
C GLN A 41 -12.97 5.94 -17.09
N GLY A 42 -12.17 5.55 -16.10
CA GLY A 42 -11.67 6.42 -15.04
C GLY A 42 -10.44 7.24 -15.44
N ILE A 43 -9.54 6.67 -16.25
CA ILE A 43 -8.23 7.27 -16.62
C ILE A 43 -8.37 8.27 -17.78
N ASN A 44 -9.46 9.04 -17.83
CA ASN A 44 -9.56 10.12 -18.80
C ASN A 44 -8.71 11.30 -18.31
N PRO A 45 -7.75 11.81 -19.11
CA PRO A 45 -6.91 12.93 -18.68
C PRO A 45 -7.76 14.13 -18.28
N ILE A 46 -7.46 14.72 -17.13
CA ILE A 46 -8.13 15.91 -16.63
C ILE A 46 -7.10 16.97 -16.23
N PRO A 47 -7.33 18.24 -16.58
CA PRO A 47 -6.47 19.32 -16.10
C PRO A 47 -6.65 19.45 -14.58
N ASN A 48 -5.53 19.56 -13.86
CA ASN A 48 -5.49 19.75 -12.41
C ASN A 48 -6.30 18.70 -11.62
N PRO A 49 -5.90 17.41 -11.69
CA PRO A 49 -6.59 16.37 -10.93
C PRO A 49 -6.52 16.65 -9.44
N THR A 50 -7.68 16.65 -8.78
CA THR A 50 -7.69 16.70 -7.31
C THR A 50 -7.16 15.40 -6.71
N ILE A 51 -6.74 15.44 -5.45
CA ILE A 51 -6.36 14.27 -4.65
C ILE A 51 -7.39 13.14 -4.74
N LEU A 52 -8.68 13.48 -4.74
CA LEU A 52 -9.76 12.50 -4.83
C LEU A 52 -9.72 11.75 -6.17
N HIS A 53 -9.35 12.41 -7.26
CA HIS A 53 -9.19 11.78 -8.57
C HIS A 53 -8.05 10.75 -8.53
N SER A 54 -6.87 11.15 -8.07
CA SER A 54 -5.70 10.27 -7.96
C SER A 54 -5.97 9.06 -7.06
N ASN A 55 -6.57 9.29 -5.89
CA ASN A 55 -6.94 8.22 -4.96
C ASN A 55 -7.98 7.26 -5.56
N SER A 56 -8.93 7.78 -6.35
CA SER A 56 -9.93 6.95 -7.02
C SER A 56 -9.29 6.04 -8.08
N ILE A 57 -8.35 6.54 -8.89
CA ILE A 57 -7.62 5.69 -9.84
C ILE A 57 -6.86 4.60 -9.10
N GLY A 58 -6.20 4.95 -7.99
CA GLY A 58 -5.50 3.96 -7.18
C GLY A 58 -6.44 2.90 -6.62
N PHE A 59 -7.59 3.32 -6.09
CA PHE A 59 -8.64 2.42 -5.62
C PHE A 59 -9.15 1.49 -6.72
N LEU A 60 -9.41 2.04 -7.92
CA LEU A 60 -9.90 1.27 -9.07
C LEU A 60 -8.90 0.17 -9.44
N PHE A 61 -7.61 0.50 -9.51
CA PHE A 61 -6.54 -0.43 -9.84
C PHE A 61 -6.34 -1.51 -8.75
N ILE A 62 -6.24 -1.12 -7.48
CA ILE A 62 -6.06 -2.06 -6.36
C ILE A 62 -7.24 -3.04 -6.27
N SER A 63 -8.45 -2.57 -6.56
CA SER A 63 -9.65 -3.41 -6.57
C SER A 63 -9.57 -4.49 -7.65
N ILE A 64 -8.98 -4.22 -8.82
CA ILE A 64 -8.74 -5.25 -9.87
C ILE A 64 -7.80 -6.32 -9.35
N LEU A 65 -6.68 -5.92 -8.75
CA LEU A 65 -5.69 -6.88 -8.25
C LEU A 65 -6.28 -7.76 -7.14
N SER A 66 -7.02 -7.15 -6.23
CA SER A 66 -7.69 -7.84 -5.13
C SER A 66 -8.78 -8.79 -5.65
N ALA A 67 -9.59 -8.35 -6.61
CA ALA A 67 -10.61 -9.17 -7.26
C ALA A 67 -10.00 -10.35 -8.00
N THR A 68 -8.96 -10.11 -8.80
CA THR A 68 -8.22 -11.15 -9.52
C THR A 68 -7.69 -12.20 -8.55
N TYR A 69 -7.14 -11.75 -7.40
CA TYR A 69 -6.66 -12.68 -6.40
C TYR A 69 -7.78 -13.50 -5.75
N PHE A 70 -8.83 -12.86 -5.23
CA PHE A 70 -9.87 -13.55 -4.46
C PHE A 70 -10.93 -14.27 -5.30
N LEU A 71 -11.11 -13.89 -6.57
CA LEU A 71 -12.04 -14.55 -7.47
C LEU A 71 -11.36 -15.67 -8.26
N LEU A 72 -10.09 -15.51 -8.64
CA LEU A 72 -9.42 -16.41 -9.59
C LEU A 72 -8.20 -17.13 -9.01
N ALA A 73 -7.23 -16.41 -8.44
CA ALA A 73 -5.95 -17.01 -8.03
C ALA A 73 -6.07 -17.87 -6.75
N ASN A 74 -6.79 -17.37 -5.76
CA ASN A 74 -7.11 -18.07 -4.51
C ASN A 74 -8.61 -17.93 -4.25
N PRO A 75 -9.43 -18.66 -5.03
CA PRO A 75 -10.87 -18.39 -5.12
C PRO A 75 -11.54 -18.64 -3.78
N LYS A 76 -12.18 -17.60 -3.25
CA LYS A 76 -13.09 -17.66 -2.10
C LYS A 76 -14.53 -17.71 -2.58
N ASP A 77 -15.41 -18.40 -1.87
CA ASP A 77 -16.85 -18.43 -2.18
C ASP A 77 -17.71 -18.24 -0.93
N SER A 78 -19.03 -18.30 -1.12
CA SER A 78 -20.01 -18.15 -0.06
C SER A 78 -19.83 -19.11 1.13
N ARG A 79 -19.20 -20.28 0.92
CA ARG A 79 -18.95 -21.31 1.94
C ARG A 79 -17.70 -21.01 2.76
N ASP A 80 -16.82 -20.12 2.28
CA ASP A 80 -15.69 -19.63 3.08
C ASP A 80 -16.15 -18.63 4.18
N PHE A 81 -17.40 -18.14 4.12
CA PHE A 81 -17.99 -17.19 5.08
C PHE A 81 -18.94 -17.91 6.05
N VAL A 82 -18.37 -18.58 7.04
CA VAL A 82 -19.12 -19.35 8.05
C VAL A 82 -19.14 -18.68 9.42
N ASN A 83 -20.17 -18.99 10.20
CA ASN A 83 -20.27 -18.67 11.62
C ASN A 83 -19.33 -19.56 12.45
N ALA A 84 -19.16 -19.24 13.74
CA ALA A 84 -18.35 -20.05 14.66
C ALA A 84 -18.80 -21.52 14.77
N ASN A 85 -20.10 -21.78 14.55
CA ASN A 85 -20.69 -23.11 14.52
C ASN A 85 -20.59 -23.81 13.14
N GLY A 86 -19.86 -23.23 12.17
CA GLY A 86 -19.68 -23.79 10.83
C GLY A 86 -20.85 -23.58 9.86
N THR A 87 -21.94 -22.93 10.29
CA THR A 87 -23.08 -22.65 9.40
C THR A 87 -22.80 -21.45 8.50
N THR A 88 -23.28 -21.51 7.24
CA THR A 88 -23.11 -20.43 6.28
C THR A 88 -23.79 -19.15 6.77
N LYS A 89 -23.09 -18.02 6.69
CA LYS A 89 -23.63 -16.71 7.09
C LYS A 89 -24.83 -16.30 6.21
N SER A 90 -25.70 -15.43 6.75
CA SER A 90 -26.80 -14.82 5.99
C SER A 90 -26.27 -14.03 4.78
N PHE A 91 -27.11 -13.79 3.76
CA PHE A 91 -26.69 -13.07 2.55
C PHE A 91 -26.02 -11.72 2.84
N PHE A 92 -26.64 -10.88 3.67
CA PHE A 92 -26.07 -9.58 4.03
C PHE A 92 -24.76 -9.70 4.80
N SER A 93 -24.66 -10.68 5.71
CA SER A 93 -23.42 -10.93 6.45
C SER A 93 -22.28 -11.39 5.53
N ARG A 94 -22.57 -12.24 4.53
CA ARG A 94 -21.59 -12.65 3.51
C ARG A 94 -21.17 -11.47 2.64
N LEU A 95 -22.11 -10.62 2.25
CA LEU A 95 -21.83 -9.43 1.46
C LEU A 95 -20.91 -8.47 2.22
N TYR A 96 -21.18 -8.25 3.51
CA TYR A 96 -20.34 -7.44 4.38
C TYR A 96 -18.93 -8.02 4.55
N GLU A 97 -18.79 -9.32 4.75
CA GLU A 97 -17.47 -9.98 4.85
C GLU A 97 -16.71 -9.95 3.52
N ALA A 98 -17.39 -10.16 2.39
CA ALA A 98 -16.79 -10.03 1.07
C ALA A 98 -16.30 -8.59 0.83
N LEU A 99 -17.10 -7.59 1.21
CA LEU A 99 -16.73 -6.19 1.15
C LEU A 99 -15.49 -5.90 2.02
N ARG A 100 -15.47 -6.41 3.26
CA ARG A 100 -14.33 -6.28 4.15
C ARG A 100 -13.08 -6.91 3.57
N ILE A 101 -13.15 -8.09 2.95
CA ILE A 101 -11.99 -8.73 2.30
C ILE A 101 -11.43 -7.86 1.17
N MET A 102 -12.29 -7.21 0.39
CA MET A 102 -11.87 -6.32 -0.70
C MET A 102 -11.24 -5.01 -0.17
N MET A 103 -11.75 -4.47 0.93
CA MET A 103 -11.32 -3.18 1.49
C MET A 103 -10.16 -3.26 2.50
N LEU A 104 -10.04 -4.36 3.25
CA LEU A 104 -9.01 -4.56 4.28
C LEU A 104 -7.68 -5.00 3.65
N THR A 105 -7.01 -4.08 2.97
CA THR A 105 -5.74 -4.35 2.28
C THR A 105 -4.58 -4.75 3.21
N ARG A 106 -4.68 -4.46 4.52
CA ARG A 106 -3.70 -4.91 5.52
C ARG A 106 -4.13 -6.17 6.27
N ALA A 107 -5.40 -6.58 6.10
CA ALA A 107 -6.01 -7.76 6.71
C ALA A 107 -5.73 -7.88 8.23
N ILE A 108 -5.84 -6.75 8.94
CA ILE A 108 -5.55 -6.63 10.38
C ILE A 108 -6.39 -7.62 11.19
N ASN A 109 -5.78 -8.26 12.19
CA ASN A 109 -6.41 -9.25 13.06
C ASN A 109 -6.98 -10.47 12.30
N THR A 110 -6.41 -10.80 11.14
CA THR A 110 -6.74 -12.02 10.39
C THR A 110 -5.50 -12.88 10.15
N PRO A 111 -5.65 -14.18 9.83
CA PRO A 111 -4.53 -15.04 9.42
C PRO A 111 -3.75 -14.53 8.19
N ARG A 112 -4.31 -13.59 7.43
CA ARG A 112 -3.71 -13.01 6.22
C ARG A 112 -3.04 -11.65 6.47
N GLN A 113 -2.91 -11.23 7.74
CA GLN A 113 -2.33 -9.93 8.07
C GLN A 113 -0.97 -9.73 7.41
N VAL A 114 -0.78 -8.58 6.77
CA VAL A 114 0.49 -8.26 6.12
C VAL A 114 1.62 -8.21 7.16
N LYS A 115 2.83 -8.61 6.76
CA LYS A 115 3.98 -8.55 7.68
C LYS A 115 4.30 -7.09 8.03
N ASN A 116 4.95 -6.88 9.17
CA ASN A 116 5.47 -5.59 9.62
C ASN A 116 4.42 -4.48 9.81
N VAL A 117 3.16 -4.82 10.08
CA VAL A 117 2.18 -3.85 10.57
C VAL A 117 2.71 -3.21 11.87
N PRO A 118 2.73 -1.87 11.97
CA PRO A 118 3.14 -1.19 13.20
C PRO A 118 2.22 -1.55 14.38
N GLY A 119 2.81 -1.73 15.56
CA GLY A 119 2.03 -1.85 16.79
C GLY A 119 1.34 -0.52 17.17
N PRO A 120 0.48 -0.55 18.20
CA PRO A 120 -0.12 0.67 18.74
C PRO A 120 0.94 1.73 19.07
N PRO A 121 0.67 3.03 18.83
CA PRO A 121 1.56 4.09 19.24
C PRO A 121 1.99 3.99 20.70
N ALA A 122 3.26 4.30 21.01
CA ALA A 122 3.79 4.32 22.37
C ALA A 122 2.97 5.20 23.33
N TYR A 123 2.26 6.20 22.80
CA TYR A 123 1.27 7.00 23.52
C TYR A 123 0.23 6.13 24.25
N TYR A 124 -0.26 5.07 23.62
CA TYR A 124 -1.20 4.14 24.24
C TYR A 124 -0.51 3.15 25.18
N ALA A 125 0.75 2.77 24.94
CA ALA A 125 1.45 1.81 25.78
C ALA A 125 1.73 2.31 27.21
N LYS A 126 1.73 3.63 27.44
CA LYS A 126 1.97 4.24 28.76
C LYS A 126 0.81 4.05 29.77
N ARG A 127 -0.36 3.60 29.31
CA ARG A 127 -1.56 3.32 30.14
C ARG A 127 -2.15 2.02 29.64
N ASP A 128 -2.70 1.19 30.53
CA ASP A 128 -3.16 -0.19 30.27
C ASP A 128 -3.20 -0.59 28.77
N PRO A 129 -2.16 -1.28 28.27
CA PRO A 129 -1.96 -1.51 26.85
C PRO A 129 -3.02 -2.42 26.22
N LYS A 130 -3.90 -3.02 27.03
CA LYS A 130 -4.86 -4.02 26.58
C LYS A 130 -6.11 -3.40 25.92
N VAL A 131 -6.48 -2.16 26.25
CA VAL A 131 -7.70 -1.53 25.71
C VAL A 131 -7.48 -0.06 25.38
N ILE A 132 -7.55 0.29 24.09
CA ILE A 132 -7.53 1.68 23.63
C ILE A 132 -8.97 2.23 23.69
N PRO A 133 -9.27 3.26 24.50
CA PRO A 133 -10.62 3.81 24.57
C PRO A 133 -11.01 4.53 23.26
N ARG A 134 -12.22 4.23 22.75
CA ARG A 134 -12.75 4.79 21.48
C ARG A 134 -12.70 6.31 21.42
N GLY A 135 -13.17 7.01 22.46
CA GLY A 135 -13.16 8.47 22.49
C GLY A 135 -11.75 9.06 22.42
N ARG A 136 -10.77 8.46 23.10
CA ARG A 136 -9.37 8.90 23.07
C ARG A 136 -8.75 8.70 21.70
N PHE A 137 -9.04 7.55 21.07
CA PHE A 137 -8.61 7.28 19.70
C PHE A 137 -9.16 8.35 18.76
N LEU A 138 -10.47 8.58 18.77
CA LEU A 138 -11.11 9.57 17.89
C LEU A 138 -10.55 10.98 18.10
N VAL A 139 -10.40 11.44 19.34
CA VAL A 139 -9.82 12.77 19.62
C VAL A 139 -8.40 12.88 19.06
N ARG A 140 -7.55 11.87 19.30
CA ARG A 140 -6.16 11.88 18.83
C ARG A 140 -6.07 11.85 17.31
N GLU A 141 -6.77 10.91 16.69
CA GLU A 141 -6.72 10.72 15.24
C GLU A 141 -7.30 11.93 14.50
N THR A 142 -8.42 12.49 14.98
CA THR A 142 -8.99 13.73 14.43
C THR A 142 -8.05 14.91 14.60
N SER A 143 -7.41 15.08 15.77
CA SER A 143 -6.44 16.17 15.99
C SER A 143 -5.29 16.10 15.00
N ILE A 144 -4.73 14.90 14.78
CA ILE A 144 -3.64 14.70 13.81
C ILE A 144 -4.14 14.92 12.39
N ALA A 145 -5.34 14.44 12.04
CA ALA A 145 -5.92 14.64 10.72
C ALA A 145 -6.12 16.14 10.41
N VAL A 146 -6.57 16.94 11.37
CA VAL A 146 -6.66 18.40 11.24
C VAL A 146 -5.29 19.03 10.98
N TRP A 147 -4.27 18.66 11.77
CA TRP A 147 -2.90 19.15 11.54
C TRP A 147 -2.35 18.77 10.16
N GLN A 148 -2.59 17.54 9.72
CA GLN A 148 -2.16 17.06 8.41
C GLN A 148 -2.88 17.77 7.27
N PHE A 149 -4.18 18.02 7.42
CA PHE A 149 -4.96 18.80 6.46
C PHE A 149 -4.40 20.22 6.33
N LEU A 150 -4.19 20.91 7.46
CA LEU A 150 -3.60 22.27 7.46
C LEU A 150 -2.21 22.29 6.80
N ALA A 151 -1.37 21.29 7.10
CA ALA A 151 -0.05 21.18 6.47
C ALA A 151 -0.15 21.01 4.94
N LEU A 152 -1.06 20.15 4.46
CA LEU A 152 -1.28 19.96 3.02
C LEU A 152 -1.81 21.24 2.35
N SER A 153 -2.76 21.93 2.98
CA SER A 153 -3.27 23.22 2.47
C SER A 153 -2.18 24.28 2.38
N MET A 154 -1.26 24.31 3.35
CA MET A 154 -0.09 25.18 3.31
C MET A 154 0.84 24.84 2.13
N PHE A 155 1.18 23.56 1.94
CA PHE A 155 2.01 23.13 0.80
C PHE A 155 1.36 23.44 -0.55
N GLU A 156 0.06 23.22 -0.68
CA GLU A 156 -0.71 23.55 -1.89
C GLU A 156 -0.66 25.05 -2.19
N THR A 157 -0.88 25.90 -1.18
CA THR A 157 -0.85 27.36 -1.32
C THR A 157 0.54 27.85 -1.72
N LEU A 158 1.59 27.35 -1.07
CA LEU A 158 2.98 27.70 -1.38
C LEU A 158 3.37 27.25 -2.80
N SER A 159 2.96 26.03 -3.19
CA SER A 159 3.21 25.51 -4.54
C SER A 159 2.51 26.35 -5.61
N ALA A 160 1.26 26.75 -5.37
CA ALA A 160 0.51 27.61 -6.28
C ALA A 160 1.16 29.00 -6.40
N GLN A 161 1.62 29.57 -5.29
CA GLN A 161 2.31 30.85 -5.28
C GLN A 161 3.63 30.78 -6.07
N GLU A 162 4.45 29.75 -5.88
CA GLU A 162 5.70 29.59 -6.64
C GLU A 162 5.45 29.35 -8.13
N ALA A 163 4.45 28.54 -8.48
CA ALA A 163 4.05 28.33 -9.87
C ALA A 163 3.60 29.64 -10.55
N SER A 164 2.96 30.55 -9.82
CA SER A 164 2.56 31.87 -10.34
C SER A 164 3.74 32.80 -10.59
N LYS A 165 4.82 32.71 -9.79
CA LYS A 165 6.03 33.55 -9.93
C LYS A 165 6.92 33.08 -11.06
N LYS A 166 6.99 31.77 -11.29
CA LYS A 166 7.83 31.14 -12.32
C LYS A 166 6.98 30.28 -13.25
N PRO A 167 6.22 30.88 -14.18
CA PRO A 167 5.50 30.13 -15.20
C PRO A 167 6.51 29.46 -16.14
N ALA A 168 6.87 28.20 -15.85
CA ALA A 168 7.69 27.40 -16.72
C ALA A 168 6.81 26.68 -17.74
N PRO A 169 7.23 26.57 -19.03
CA PRO A 169 6.55 25.70 -19.98
C PRO A 169 6.59 24.27 -19.46
N VAL A 170 5.45 23.57 -19.54
CA VAL A 170 5.35 22.16 -19.15
C VAL A 170 6.20 21.34 -20.12
N SER A 171 7.42 20.99 -19.70
CA SER A 171 8.29 20.06 -20.40
C SER A 171 8.40 18.77 -19.62
N PHE A 172 8.24 17.65 -20.32
CA PHE A 172 8.45 16.31 -19.78
C PHE A 172 9.83 15.75 -20.17
N GLU A 173 10.67 16.55 -20.82
CA GLU A 173 12.04 16.17 -21.16
C GLU A 173 12.95 16.38 -19.96
N VAL A 174 13.63 15.31 -19.54
CA VAL A 174 14.60 15.37 -18.46
C VAL A 174 15.92 15.91 -19.00
N GLN A 175 16.25 17.14 -18.63
CA GLN A 175 17.58 17.70 -18.88
C GLN A 175 18.57 17.16 -17.85
N TRP A 176 19.41 16.20 -18.26
CA TRP A 176 20.40 15.56 -17.39
C TRP A 176 21.62 16.43 -17.10
N PHE A 177 21.98 17.30 -18.04
CA PHE A 177 23.14 18.17 -17.95
C PHE A 177 22.71 19.58 -17.52
N VAL A 178 22.58 19.77 -16.21
CA VAL A 178 22.23 21.06 -15.60
C VAL A 178 23.24 21.43 -14.50
N PRO A 179 23.39 22.72 -14.15
CA PRO A 179 24.30 23.11 -13.10
C PRO A 179 23.84 22.59 -11.71
N VAL A 180 24.76 22.58 -10.75
CA VAL A 180 24.58 21.90 -9.45
C VAL A 180 23.43 22.48 -8.63
N ASP A 181 23.19 23.78 -8.69
CA ASP A 181 22.08 24.47 -8.04
C ASP A 181 20.71 23.93 -8.48
N GLN A 182 20.53 23.68 -9.78
CA GLN A 182 19.30 23.06 -10.30
C GLN A 182 19.15 21.62 -9.84
N TRP A 183 20.25 20.87 -9.73
CA TRP A 183 20.21 19.53 -9.14
C TRP A 183 19.79 19.55 -7.67
N VAL A 184 20.30 20.51 -6.90
CA VAL A 184 19.91 20.72 -5.50
C VAL A 184 18.43 21.05 -5.39
N GLU A 185 17.92 21.98 -6.21
CA GLU A 185 16.49 22.33 -6.26
C GLU A 185 15.62 21.11 -6.62
N ARG A 186 16.01 20.33 -7.63
CA ARG A 186 15.31 19.10 -8.03
C ARG A 186 15.27 18.09 -6.89
N ILE A 187 16.39 17.86 -6.21
CA ILE A 187 16.46 16.90 -5.10
C ILE A 187 15.56 17.36 -3.96
N ILE A 188 15.67 18.62 -3.54
CA ILE A 188 14.86 19.17 -2.44
C ILE A 188 13.37 19.11 -2.78
N SER A 189 12.99 19.57 -3.97
CA SER A 189 11.60 19.58 -4.43
C SER A 189 11.01 18.16 -4.50
N ASN A 190 11.78 17.19 -5.02
CA ASN A 190 11.34 15.79 -5.05
C ASN A 190 11.25 15.19 -3.65
N VAL A 191 12.20 15.46 -2.75
CA VAL A 191 12.11 15.00 -1.36
C VAL A 191 10.88 15.59 -0.67
N ILE A 192 10.62 16.89 -0.78
CA ILE A 192 9.45 17.52 -0.16
C ILE A 192 8.16 16.94 -0.75
N THR A 193 8.03 16.96 -2.07
CA THR A 193 6.78 16.56 -2.75
C THR A 193 6.52 15.06 -2.63
N TRP A 194 7.50 14.22 -2.98
CA TRP A 194 7.31 12.78 -3.00
C TRP A 194 7.39 12.16 -1.62
N PHE A 195 8.32 12.60 -0.76
CA PHE A 195 8.48 11.98 0.55
C PHE A 195 7.57 12.59 1.61
N VAL A 196 7.57 13.92 1.75
CA VAL A 196 6.84 14.59 2.84
C VAL A 196 5.35 14.69 2.52
N VAL A 197 5.00 15.33 1.40
CA VAL A 197 3.60 15.59 1.02
C VAL A 197 2.86 14.27 0.77
N ALA A 198 3.43 13.34 -0.02
CA ALA A 198 2.75 12.06 -0.28
C ALA A 198 2.57 11.22 0.99
N ARG A 199 3.55 11.23 1.93
CA ARG A 199 3.40 10.53 3.22
C ARG A 199 2.25 11.12 4.03
N ILE A 200 2.21 12.44 4.19
CA ILE A 200 1.14 13.12 4.95
C ILE A 200 -0.21 12.81 4.31
N LEU A 201 -0.28 12.85 2.98
CA LEU A 201 -1.49 12.56 2.23
C LEU A 201 -1.98 11.13 2.44
N ILE A 202 -1.12 10.13 2.30
CA ILE A 202 -1.47 8.72 2.48
C ILE A 202 -1.91 8.46 3.93
N ASP A 203 -1.20 9.05 4.89
CA ASP A 203 -1.52 8.89 6.31
C ASP A 203 -2.88 9.55 6.65
N LEU A 204 -3.15 10.76 6.14
CA LEU A 204 -4.42 11.46 6.31
C LEU A 204 -5.59 10.63 5.78
N ASN A 205 -5.49 10.09 4.56
CA ASN A 205 -6.54 9.26 3.98
C ASN A 205 -6.82 8.02 4.84
N ALA A 206 -5.77 7.32 5.28
CA ALA A 206 -5.92 6.16 6.16
C ALA A 206 -6.54 6.54 7.53
N ARG A 207 -6.19 7.71 8.08
CA ARG A 207 -6.77 8.22 9.33
C ARG A 207 -8.24 8.58 9.18
N ILE A 208 -8.64 9.23 8.09
CA ILE A 208 -10.05 9.54 7.82
C ILE A 208 -10.87 8.24 7.78
N CYS A 209 -10.38 7.21 7.07
CA CYS A 209 -11.04 5.91 7.07
C CYS A 209 -11.13 5.31 8.48
N ALA A 210 -10.06 5.35 9.26
CA ALA A 210 -10.05 4.84 10.63
C ALA A 210 -11.02 5.61 11.55
N ILE A 211 -11.07 6.94 11.46
CA ILE A 211 -11.99 7.79 12.22
C ILE A 211 -13.44 7.44 11.87
N LEU A 212 -13.75 7.26 10.58
CA LEU A 212 -15.10 6.89 10.15
C LEU A 212 -15.47 5.48 10.61
N CYS A 213 -14.61 4.48 10.41
CA CYS A 213 -14.88 3.09 10.79
C CYS A 213 -15.03 2.92 12.31
N VAL A 214 -14.13 3.50 13.10
CA VAL A 214 -14.20 3.48 14.58
C VAL A 214 -15.32 4.39 15.09
N GLY A 215 -15.57 5.51 14.42
CA GLY A 215 -16.64 6.47 14.72
C GLY A 215 -18.04 5.90 14.47
N LEU A 216 -18.19 4.97 13.52
CA LEU A 216 -19.43 4.25 13.26
C LEU A 216 -19.54 2.93 14.05
N GLY A 217 -18.50 2.53 14.77
CA GLY A 217 -18.45 1.27 15.52
C GLY A 217 -18.28 0.03 14.64
N LEU A 218 -17.81 0.19 13.40
CA LEU A 218 -17.52 -0.91 12.48
C LEU A 218 -16.20 -1.62 12.83
N ASP A 219 -15.24 -0.85 13.36
CA ASP A 219 -13.92 -1.33 13.76
C ASP A 219 -13.60 -0.85 15.18
N THR A 220 -12.78 -1.61 15.90
CA THR A 220 -12.18 -1.16 17.16
C THR A 220 -10.92 -0.33 16.89
N PRO A 221 -10.46 0.50 17.84
CA PRO A 221 -9.20 1.21 17.69
C PRO A 221 -7.99 0.29 17.40
N ALA A 222 -8.02 -0.97 17.86
CA ALA A 222 -6.96 -1.95 17.61
C ALA A 222 -6.93 -2.45 16.15
N ASP A 223 -8.05 -2.37 15.43
CA ASP A 223 -8.15 -2.74 14.02
C ASP A 223 -7.56 -1.67 13.08
N SER A 224 -7.22 -0.50 13.62
CA SER A 224 -6.69 0.66 12.87
C SER A 224 -5.26 1.04 13.30
N PRO A 225 -4.27 0.13 13.14
CA PRO A 225 -2.89 0.45 13.46
C PRO A 225 -2.31 1.53 12.54
N PRO A 226 -1.27 2.26 12.99
CA PRO A 226 -0.61 3.29 12.20
C PRO A 226 -0.19 2.81 10.81
N THR A 227 -0.26 3.71 9.83
CA THR A 227 0.06 3.40 8.43
C THR A 227 1.55 3.28 8.20
N PHE A 228 2.33 4.16 8.85
CA PHE A 228 3.78 4.22 8.77
C PHE A 228 4.43 3.80 10.09
N ARG A 229 5.65 3.25 9.99
CA ARG A 229 6.49 2.93 11.16
C ARG A 229 7.45 4.10 11.46
N THR A 230 8.29 3.93 12.48
CA THR A 230 9.35 4.90 12.80
C THR A 230 10.38 4.99 11.69
N MET A 231 10.86 6.21 11.43
CA MET A 231 11.88 6.50 10.42
C MET A 231 13.23 5.85 10.77
N ALA A 232 13.48 5.57 12.05
CA ALA A 232 14.69 4.86 12.49
C ALA A 232 14.82 3.45 11.88
N ASP A 233 13.72 2.83 11.46
CA ASP A 233 13.77 1.53 10.77
C ASP A 233 14.29 1.65 9.33
N ALA A 234 14.31 2.83 8.72
CA ALA A 234 14.56 3.05 7.29
C ALA A 234 16.05 3.09 6.88
N TYR A 235 16.93 2.40 7.63
CA TYR A 235 18.39 2.37 7.38
C TYR A 235 18.82 1.47 6.20
N SER A 236 17.87 0.88 5.49
CA SER A 236 18.10 -0.03 4.36
C SER A 236 16.90 0.05 3.42
N LEU A 237 17.10 -0.11 2.12
CA LEU A 237 16.05 -0.11 1.11
C LEU A 237 14.97 -1.15 1.42
N ARG A 238 15.35 -2.37 1.82
CA ARG A 238 14.38 -3.40 2.24
C ARG A 238 13.58 -3.01 3.47
N ASN A 239 14.18 -2.31 4.42
CA ASN A 239 13.43 -1.83 5.58
C ASN A 239 12.57 -0.61 5.25
N PHE A 240 13.03 0.28 4.38
CA PHE A 240 12.26 1.43 3.91
C PHE A 240 10.92 0.95 3.35
N TRP A 241 10.92 0.10 2.33
CA TRP A 241 9.70 -0.40 1.70
C TRP A 241 8.98 -1.48 2.52
N GLY A 242 9.75 -2.32 3.22
CA GLY A 242 9.21 -3.48 3.91
C GLY A 242 8.69 -3.22 5.32
N LYS A 243 9.08 -2.10 5.96
CA LYS A 243 8.71 -1.78 7.35
C LYS A 243 8.23 -0.33 7.52
N PHE A 244 8.99 0.63 7.00
CA PHE A 244 8.75 2.04 7.28
C PHE A 244 7.59 2.63 6.46
N TRP A 245 7.65 2.44 5.13
CA TRP A 245 6.64 2.91 4.19
C TRP A 245 5.32 2.17 4.39
N HIS A 246 4.22 2.75 3.91
CA HIS A 246 2.89 2.21 4.16
C HIS A 246 2.73 0.78 3.62
N GLN A 247 2.05 -0.08 4.38
CA GLN A 247 1.80 -1.47 3.99
C GLN A 247 0.46 -1.69 3.26
N LEU A 248 -0.24 -0.60 2.89
CA LEU A 248 -1.57 -0.64 2.26
C LEU A 248 -1.58 -1.34 0.90
N LEU A 249 -0.48 -1.30 0.14
CA LEU A 249 -0.40 -1.95 -1.17
C LEU A 249 0.21 -3.36 -1.10
N ARG A 250 0.64 -3.78 0.09
CA ARG A 250 1.45 -4.99 0.21
C ARG A 250 0.67 -6.24 -0.13
N GLN A 251 -0.52 -6.40 0.44
CA GLN A 251 -1.35 -7.57 0.17
C GLN A 251 -1.75 -7.68 -1.31
N PRO A 252 -2.34 -6.66 -1.97
CA PRO A 252 -2.78 -6.80 -3.35
C PRO A 252 -1.61 -7.11 -4.30
N PHE A 253 -0.45 -6.48 -4.10
CA PHE A 253 0.71 -6.71 -4.96
C PHE A 253 1.38 -8.06 -4.71
N THR A 254 1.66 -8.39 -3.43
CA THR A 254 2.38 -9.63 -3.13
C THR A 254 1.53 -10.88 -3.34
N SER A 255 0.21 -10.80 -3.16
CA SER A 255 -0.68 -11.95 -3.37
C SER A 255 -0.68 -12.38 -4.83
N LEU A 256 -0.80 -11.42 -5.75
CA LEU A 256 -0.78 -11.70 -7.18
C LEU A 256 0.63 -12.04 -7.68
N SER A 257 1.65 -11.36 -7.16
CA SER A 257 3.05 -11.67 -7.43
C SER A 257 3.39 -13.13 -7.08
N ASN A 258 3.00 -13.58 -5.89
CA ASN A 258 3.24 -14.95 -5.45
C ASN A 258 2.52 -15.96 -6.35
N PHE A 259 1.27 -15.66 -6.74
CA PHE A 259 0.51 -16.51 -7.66
C PHE A 259 1.19 -16.62 -9.03
N ILE A 260 1.60 -15.50 -9.62
CA ILE A 260 2.29 -15.51 -10.92
C ILE A 260 3.61 -16.29 -10.80
N ALA A 261 4.42 -16.02 -9.78
CA ALA A 261 5.71 -16.67 -9.62
C ALA A 261 5.60 -18.18 -9.38
N ARG A 262 4.61 -18.63 -8.59
CA ARG A 262 4.52 -20.02 -8.13
C ARG A 262 3.58 -20.88 -8.93
N ASP A 263 2.42 -20.35 -9.28
CA ASP A 263 1.33 -21.13 -9.89
C ASP A 263 1.31 -20.97 -11.42
N VAL A 264 1.72 -19.81 -11.94
CA VAL A 264 1.81 -19.58 -13.40
C VAL A 264 3.19 -19.97 -13.94
N LEU A 265 4.27 -19.46 -13.33
CA LEU A 265 5.63 -19.68 -13.79
C LEU A 265 6.31 -20.91 -13.17
N CYS A 266 5.68 -21.54 -12.17
CA CYS A 266 6.19 -22.75 -11.51
C CYS A 266 7.63 -22.61 -10.98
N LEU A 267 8.02 -21.42 -10.49
CA LEU A 267 9.39 -21.18 -10.05
C LEU A 267 9.74 -21.97 -8.77
N PRO A 268 10.99 -22.46 -8.63
CA PRO A 268 11.40 -23.20 -7.44
C PRO A 268 11.30 -22.36 -6.17
N ARG A 269 10.70 -22.95 -5.13
CA ARG A 269 10.48 -22.26 -3.85
C ARG A 269 11.79 -21.86 -3.19
N SER A 270 11.80 -20.66 -2.61
CA SER A 270 12.94 -20.06 -1.92
C SER A 270 14.17 -19.86 -2.81
N SER A 271 14.00 -19.84 -4.14
CA SER A 271 15.09 -19.55 -5.07
C SER A 271 15.30 -18.04 -5.26
N LEU A 272 16.50 -17.65 -5.72
CA LEU A 272 16.78 -16.26 -6.09
C LEU A 272 15.91 -15.79 -7.25
N VAL A 273 15.60 -16.69 -8.20
CA VAL A 273 14.72 -16.40 -9.33
C VAL A 273 13.31 -16.09 -8.83
N GLU A 274 12.72 -16.94 -7.98
CA GLU A 274 11.41 -16.66 -7.38
C GLU A 274 11.42 -15.31 -6.63
N ARG A 275 12.47 -15.04 -5.85
CA ARG A 275 12.61 -13.80 -5.06
C ARG A 275 12.61 -12.56 -5.94
N TYR A 276 13.47 -12.51 -6.96
CA TYR A 276 13.60 -11.32 -7.80
C TYR A 276 12.47 -11.19 -8.81
N THR A 277 11.88 -12.29 -9.28
CA THR A 277 10.63 -12.24 -10.05
C THR A 277 9.50 -11.63 -9.23
N ASN A 278 9.36 -12.02 -7.96
CA ASN A 278 8.35 -11.41 -7.10
C ASN A 278 8.60 -9.91 -6.88
N VAL A 279 9.86 -9.53 -6.63
CA VAL A 279 10.23 -8.12 -6.45
C VAL A 279 9.93 -7.32 -7.73
N PHE A 280 10.26 -7.87 -8.90
CA PHE A 280 9.97 -7.26 -10.19
C PHE A 280 8.46 -7.04 -10.39
N ILE A 281 7.63 -8.07 -10.17
CA ILE A 281 6.17 -7.98 -10.35
C ILE A 281 5.56 -6.94 -9.39
N VAL A 282 5.99 -6.91 -8.13
CA VAL A 282 5.53 -5.90 -7.16
C VAL A 282 5.93 -4.49 -7.59
N CYS A 283 7.18 -4.29 -8.03
CA CYS A 283 7.64 -2.99 -8.54
C CYS A 283 6.92 -2.59 -9.82
N PHE A 284 6.62 -3.55 -10.70
CA PHE A 284 5.86 -3.34 -11.93
C PHE A 284 4.44 -2.85 -11.63
N PHE A 285 3.69 -3.51 -10.73
CA PHE A 285 2.36 -3.05 -10.35
C PHE A 285 2.37 -1.70 -9.65
N SER A 286 3.41 -1.42 -8.85
CA SER A 286 3.60 -0.09 -8.25
C SER A 286 3.86 0.97 -9.31
N GLY A 287 4.74 0.71 -10.28
CA GLY A 287 5.00 1.61 -11.39
C GLY A 287 3.77 1.86 -12.25
N LEU A 288 3.00 0.81 -12.53
CA LEU A 288 1.77 0.91 -13.31
C LEU A 288 0.72 1.76 -12.59
N LEU A 289 0.53 1.56 -11.28
CA LEU A 289 -0.36 2.38 -10.46
C LEU A 289 -0.03 3.88 -10.61
N HIS A 290 1.24 4.24 -10.47
CA HIS A 290 1.67 5.63 -10.55
C HIS A 290 1.61 6.19 -11.97
N LEU A 291 1.96 5.40 -12.99
CA LEU A 291 1.78 5.76 -14.39
C LEU A 291 0.30 6.10 -14.71
N LEU A 292 -0.65 5.34 -14.18
CA LEU A 292 -2.07 5.62 -14.37
C LEU A 292 -2.51 6.94 -13.73
N VAL A 293 -1.93 7.30 -12.58
CA VAL A 293 -2.17 8.59 -11.92
C VAL A 293 -1.53 9.73 -12.70
N ASP A 294 -0.35 9.52 -13.26
CA ASP A 294 0.34 10.51 -14.11
C ASP A 294 -0.48 10.80 -15.38
N ILE A 295 -0.97 9.75 -16.07
CA ILE A 295 -1.82 9.89 -17.26
C ILE A 295 -3.10 10.66 -16.95
N LEU A 296 -3.72 10.38 -15.79
CA LEU A 296 -4.88 11.14 -15.31
C LEU A 296 -4.56 12.63 -15.19
N GLY A 297 -3.37 12.97 -14.70
CA GLY A 297 -2.87 14.34 -14.56
C GLY A 297 -2.28 14.95 -15.84
N CYS A 298 -2.66 14.45 -17.02
CA CYS A 298 -2.19 14.94 -18.32
C CYS A 298 -0.68 14.79 -18.54
N VAL A 299 0.00 13.90 -17.80
CA VAL A 299 1.40 13.55 -18.06
C VAL A 299 1.44 12.43 -19.10
N PRO A 300 2.12 12.62 -20.26
CA PRO A 300 2.27 11.58 -21.26
C PRO A 300 2.99 10.35 -20.68
N ALA A 301 2.61 9.15 -21.12
CA ALA A 301 3.18 7.91 -20.60
C ALA A 301 4.70 7.83 -20.77
N GLN A 302 5.23 8.37 -21.87
CA GLN A 302 6.67 8.43 -22.15
C GLN A 302 7.42 9.38 -21.21
N GLY A 303 6.74 10.44 -20.73
CA GLY A 303 7.30 11.46 -19.85
C GLY A 303 7.11 11.21 -18.36
N SER A 304 6.29 10.22 -17.98
CA SER A 304 5.93 9.94 -16.58
C SER A 304 7.14 9.52 -15.72
N GLY A 305 8.05 8.70 -16.25
CA GLY A 305 9.19 8.16 -15.50
C GLY A 305 8.80 7.17 -14.37
N SER A 306 7.52 7.01 -14.04
CA SER A 306 7.05 6.15 -12.94
C SER A 306 7.52 4.69 -13.07
N MET A 307 7.40 4.10 -14.26
CA MET A 307 7.88 2.73 -14.49
C MET A 307 9.39 2.61 -14.26
N PHE A 308 10.16 3.57 -14.77
CA PHE A 308 11.61 3.59 -14.58
C PHE A 308 11.99 3.71 -13.11
N PHE A 309 11.35 4.64 -12.38
CA PHE A 309 11.57 4.84 -10.95
C PHE A 309 11.31 3.56 -10.15
N PHE A 310 10.13 2.96 -10.28
CA PHE A 310 9.79 1.78 -9.47
C PHE A 310 10.59 0.53 -9.86
N LEU A 311 10.83 0.30 -11.16
CA LEU A 311 11.63 -0.84 -11.60
C LEU A 311 13.11 -0.71 -11.21
N SER A 312 13.64 0.51 -11.05
CA SER A 312 15.02 0.72 -10.58
C SER A 312 15.28 0.11 -9.19
N PHE A 313 14.26 0.02 -8.33
CA PHE A 313 14.40 -0.59 -7.01
C PHE A 313 14.68 -2.09 -7.06
N VAL A 314 14.34 -2.78 -8.17
CA VAL A 314 14.71 -4.19 -8.36
C VAL A 314 16.23 -4.33 -8.31
N LEU A 315 16.94 -3.47 -9.06
CA LEU A 315 18.40 -3.39 -9.05
C LEU A 315 18.91 -2.94 -7.68
N GLY A 316 18.29 -1.93 -7.08
CA GLY A 316 18.64 -1.46 -5.73
C GLY A 316 18.57 -2.58 -4.68
N PHE A 317 17.57 -3.46 -4.76
CA PHE A 317 17.46 -4.62 -3.86
C PHE A 317 18.53 -5.69 -4.14
N MET A 318 18.90 -5.93 -5.40
CA MET A 318 19.99 -6.83 -5.76
C MET A 318 21.34 -6.31 -5.22
N ILE A 319 21.61 -5.02 -5.40
CA ILE A 319 22.82 -4.36 -4.89
C ILE A 319 22.86 -4.46 -3.35
N GLU A 320 21.76 -4.11 -2.67
CA GLU A 320 21.70 -4.21 -1.21
C GLU A 320 21.96 -5.65 -0.71
N ASP A 321 21.39 -6.64 -1.38
CA ASP A 321 21.61 -8.05 -1.04
C ASP A 321 23.06 -8.48 -1.29
N GLY A 322 23.67 -8.01 -2.39
CA GLY A 322 25.08 -8.24 -2.72
C GLY A 322 26.02 -7.65 -1.67
N VAL A 323 25.82 -6.40 -1.28
CA VAL A 323 26.59 -5.74 -0.21
C VAL A 323 26.44 -6.49 1.11
N LYS A 324 25.22 -6.93 1.47
CA LYS A 324 24.97 -7.74 2.67
C LYS A 324 25.66 -9.10 2.61
N ALA A 325 25.75 -9.72 1.45
CA ALA A 325 26.45 -10.99 1.26
C ALA A 325 27.97 -10.82 1.36
N MET A 326 28.53 -9.81 0.70
CA MET A 326 29.95 -9.46 0.78
C MET A 326 30.37 -9.15 2.22
N TRP A 327 29.61 -8.32 2.93
CA TRP A 327 29.88 -8.00 4.33
C TRP A 327 29.93 -9.25 5.22
N LYS A 328 28.97 -10.17 5.05
CA LYS A 328 28.94 -11.44 5.80
C LYS A 328 30.12 -12.35 5.47
N SER A 329 30.62 -12.31 4.23
CA SER A 329 31.79 -13.07 3.80
C SER A 329 33.07 -12.50 4.42
N MET A 330 33.23 -11.17 4.42
CA MET A 330 34.41 -10.48 4.95
C MET A 330 34.49 -10.50 6.48
N TYR A 331 33.35 -10.53 7.16
CA TYR A 331 33.29 -10.51 8.63
C TYR A 331 32.48 -11.69 9.20
N PRO A 332 33.03 -12.92 9.20
CA PRO A 332 32.33 -14.10 9.73
C PRO A 332 31.96 -13.97 11.21
N GLN A 333 32.75 -13.25 12.02
CA GLN A 333 32.46 -12.97 13.44
C GLN A 333 31.18 -12.15 13.65
N ALA A 334 30.79 -11.32 12.67
CA ALA A 334 29.52 -10.60 12.69
C ALA A 334 28.31 -11.54 12.52
N LYS A 335 28.50 -12.71 11.89
CA LYS A 335 27.48 -13.76 11.75
C LYS A 335 27.17 -14.41 13.10
N GLU A 336 28.19 -14.73 13.89
CA GLU A 336 28.05 -15.30 15.23
C GLU A 336 27.42 -14.31 16.21
N SER A 337 27.85 -13.05 16.18
CA SER A 337 27.29 -11.98 17.02
C SER A 337 25.80 -11.73 16.72
N ALA A 338 25.42 -11.69 15.44
CA ALA A 338 24.02 -11.55 15.03
C ALA A 338 23.16 -12.78 15.37
N ALA A 339 23.74 -13.99 15.36
CA ALA A 339 23.06 -15.21 15.79
C ALA A 339 22.86 -15.22 17.31
N ARG A 340 23.88 -14.87 18.10
CA ARG A 340 23.78 -14.72 19.56
C ARG A 340 22.76 -13.65 19.97
N LEU A 341 22.68 -12.53 19.26
CA LEU A 341 21.65 -11.50 19.51
C LEU A 341 20.22 -11.95 19.16
N ARG A 342 20.05 -12.87 18.19
CA ARG A 342 18.73 -13.39 17.78
C ARG A 342 18.24 -14.53 18.65
N PHE A 343 19.15 -15.35 19.18
CA PHE A 343 18.83 -16.56 19.94
C PHE A 343 19.18 -16.47 21.43
N GLY A 344 19.97 -15.49 21.86
CA GLY A 344 20.44 -15.30 23.25
C GLY A 344 19.53 -14.45 24.13
N LYS A 345 18.23 -14.33 23.80
CA LYS A 345 17.23 -13.92 24.79
C LYS A 345 16.62 -15.17 25.42
N GLU A 346 17.40 -15.86 26.24
CA GLU A 346 16.85 -16.77 27.25
C GLU A 346 16.30 -15.95 28.43
N PRO A 347 15.27 -16.45 29.13
CA PRO A 347 14.59 -15.71 30.19
C PRO A 347 15.54 -15.46 31.36
N LEU A 348 15.45 -14.25 31.93
CA LEU A 348 16.05 -13.92 33.22
C LEU A 348 15.64 -15.00 34.23
N ASP A 349 16.65 -15.74 34.69
CA ASP A 349 16.56 -16.64 35.83
C ASP A 349 16.10 -15.82 37.05
N LEU A 350 14.86 -16.07 37.48
CA LEU A 350 14.36 -15.62 38.78
C LEU A 350 14.77 -16.67 39.81
N SER A 351 16.04 -16.67 40.18
CA SER A 351 16.50 -17.26 41.43
C SER A 351 17.64 -16.40 42.01
N GLY A 352 17.30 -15.70 43.08
CA GLY A 352 18.15 -14.79 43.85
C GLY A 352 17.34 -14.19 44.97
#